data_AF-A0A174N557-F1
#
_entry.id   AF-A0A174N557-F1
#
_cell.length_a   1.000
_cell.length_b   1.000
_cell.length_c   1.000
_cell.angle_alpha   90.00
_cell.angle_beta   90.00
_cell.angle_gamma   90.00
#
_symmetry.space_group_name_H-M   'P 1'
#
loop_
_entity.id
_entity.type
_entity.pdbx_description
1 polymer ?
#
loop_
_entity_poly.entity_id
_entity_poly.type
_entity_poly.pdbx_seq_one_letter_code
_entity_poly.pdbx_strand_id
1 'polypeptide(L)'
;MAYLPPVKLETHTSWFDILLTVLHEHAESDPYEEYREMAQRLIQHFMAHGRSFTDGYQKECVNLRMYPNEAADTIWLLLLSLSGHYSADKNYHADLQPYRKNNE
;
A
#
# COMPACT_ATOMS: atom_id res chain seq x y z
N MET A 1 -1.96 -16.01 -19.92
CA MET A 1 -3.01 -15.60 -18.97
C MET A 1 -2.39 -14.58 -18.04
N ALA A 2 -2.92 -13.36 -17.96
CA ALA A 2 -2.42 -12.36 -17.01
C ALA A 2 -2.71 -12.86 -15.59
N TYR A 3 -1.67 -13.01 -14.77
CA TYR A 3 -1.84 -13.41 -13.38
C TYR A 3 -2.40 -12.21 -12.62
N LEU A 4 -3.56 -12.36 -11.99
CA LEU A 4 -4.09 -11.30 -11.14
C LEU A 4 -3.16 -11.13 -9.93
N PRO A 5 -2.97 -9.89 -9.45
CA PRO A 5 -2.17 -9.67 -8.27
C PRO A 5 -2.68 -10.50 -7.08
N PRO A 6 -1.78 -11.17 -6.32
CA PRO A 6 -2.18 -12.22 -5.37
C PRO A 6 -2.77 -11.67 -4.08
N VAL A 7 -2.46 -10.43 -3.69
CA VAL A 7 -2.98 -9.84 -2.46
C VAL A 7 -4.36 -9.25 -2.75
N LYS A 8 -5.35 -9.63 -1.94
CA LYS A 8 -6.72 -9.16 -2.05
C LYS A 8 -7.09 -8.40 -0.79
N LEU A 9 -7.62 -7.19 -0.96
CA LEU A 9 -8.19 -6.39 0.12
C LEU A 9 -9.63 -6.03 -0.23
N GLU A 10 -10.57 -6.49 0.58
CA GLU A 10 -11.97 -6.06 0.51
C GLU A 10 -12.24 -5.10 1.66
N THR A 11 -12.79 -3.94 1.35
CA THR A 11 -13.00 -2.87 2.31
C THR A 11 -14.30 -2.14 2.02
N HIS A 12 -14.91 -1.50 3.03
CA HIS A 12 -16.04 -0.59 2.82
C HIS A 12 -15.61 0.64 2.01
N THR A 13 -16.52 1.21 1.22
CA THR A 13 -16.24 2.42 0.42
C THR A 13 -15.72 3.57 1.27
N SER A 14 -16.30 3.82 2.44
CA SER A 14 -15.82 4.86 3.38
C SER A 14 -14.37 4.66 3.83
N TRP A 15 -13.93 3.41 4.05
CA TRP A 15 -12.55 3.11 4.43
C TRP A 15 -11.60 3.20 3.24
N PHE A 16 -12.08 2.86 2.03
CA PHE A 16 -11.36 3.09 0.80
C PHE A 16 -11.12 4.60 0.57
N ASP A 17 -12.13 5.43 0.79
CA ASP A 17 -12.00 6.88 0.65
C ASP A 17 -10.99 7.45 1.65
N ILE A 18 -10.99 6.95 2.90
CA ILE A 18 -9.98 7.32 3.91
C ILE A 18 -8.58 6.91 3.46
N LEU A 19 -8.41 5.67 2.96
CA LEU A 19 -7.14 5.20 2.43
C LEU A 19 -6.64 6.11 1.31
N LEU A 20 -7.49 6.43 0.33
CA LEU A 20 -7.12 7.31 -0.78
C LEU A 20 -6.81 8.73 -0.29
N THR A 21 -7.53 9.24 0.71
CA THR A 21 -7.25 10.54 1.32
C THR A 21 -5.85 10.58 1.92
N VAL A 22 -5.47 9.57 2.70
CA VAL A 22 -4.13 9.46 3.30
C VAL A 22 -3.05 9.38 2.21
N LEU A 23 -3.27 8.58 1.17
CA LEU A 23 -2.32 8.49 0.07
C LEU A 23 -2.19 9.80 -0.71
N HIS A 24 -3.29 10.54 -0.91
CA HIS A 24 -3.25 11.85 -1.54
C HIS A 24 -2.43 12.85 -0.71
N GLU A 25 -2.61 12.85 0.61
CA GLU A 25 -1.83 13.69 1.51
C GLU A 25 -0.33 13.39 1.42
N HIS A 26 0.06 12.10 1.41
CA HIS A 26 1.46 11.73 1.15
C HIS A 26 1.94 12.17 -0.23
N ALA A 27 1.17 11.95 -1.28
CA ALA A 27 1.54 12.33 -2.65
C ALA A 27 1.83 13.82 -2.82
N GLU A 28 1.14 14.68 -2.05
CA GLU A 28 1.25 16.14 -2.15
C GLU A 28 2.25 16.74 -1.17
N SER A 29 2.32 16.22 0.06
CA SER A 29 2.95 16.92 1.19
C SER A 29 4.10 16.18 1.86
N ASP A 30 4.32 14.91 1.55
CA ASP A 30 5.42 14.14 2.17
C ASP A 30 6.77 14.80 1.84
N PRO A 31 7.67 15.02 2.82
CA PRO A 31 8.96 15.66 2.55
C PRO A 31 9.87 14.82 1.64
N TYR A 32 9.71 13.50 1.62
CA TYR A 32 10.54 12.59 0.84
C TYR A 32 9.90 12.29 -0.52
N GLU A 33 10.65 12.54 -1.60
CA GLU A 33 10.18 12.32 -2.97
C GLU A 33 9.78 10.87 -3.23
N GLU A 34 10.55 9.91 -2.69
CA GLU A 34 10.26 8.49 -2.81
C GLU A 34 8.85 8.12 -2.28
N TYR A 35 8.45 8.71 -1.15
CA TYR A 35 7.13 8.45 -0.56
C TYR A 35 6.01 9.14 -1.35
N ARG A 36 6.27 10.33 -1.90
CA ARG A 36 5.34 10.99 -2.82
C ARG A 36 5.07 10.13 -4.07
N GLU A 37 6.13 9.65 -4.72
CA GLU A 37 6.02 8.79 -5.91
C GLU A 37 5.35 7.45 -5.60
N MET A 38 5.71 6.83 -4.47
CA MET A 38 5.10 5.59 -3.99
C MET A 38 3.58 5.77 -3.82
N ALA A 39 3.15 6.85 -3.16
CA ALA A 39 1.75 7.16 -2.95
C ALA A 39 1.01 7.41 -4.28
N GLN A 40 1.60 8.18 -5.21
CA GLN A 40 1.02 8.43 -6.53
C GLN A 40 0.82 7.13 -7.33
N ARG A 41 1.79 6.22 -7.32
CA ARG A 41 1.69 4.92 -7.98
C ARG A 41 0.56 4.08 -7.40
N LEU A 42 0.43 4.04 -6.08
CA LEU A 42 -0.66 3.31 -5.41
C LEU A 42 -2.03 3.89 -5.74
N ILE A 43 -2.19 5.22 -5.73
CA ILE A 43 -3.44 5.89 -6.13
C ILE A 43 -3.82 5.49 -7.56
N GLN A 44 -2.88 5.62 -8.51
CA GLN A 44 -3.13 5.25 -9.91
C GLN A 44 -3.57 3.79 -10.04
N HIS A 45 -2.88 2.88 -9.34
CA HIS A 45 -3.21 1.46 -9.36
C HIS A 45 -4.60 1.19 -8.77
N PHE A 46 -4.92 1.76 -7.62
CA PHE A 46 -6.21 1.57 -6.95
C PHE A 46 -7.37 2.12 -7.78
N MET A 47 -7.20 3.29 -8.39
CA MET A 47 -8.23 3.89 -9.24
C MET A 47 -8.42 3.13 -10.57
N ALA A 48 -7.36 2.56 -11.14
CA ALA A 48 -7.46 1.78 -12.37
C ALA A 48 -8.04 0.37 -12.15
N HIS A 49 -7.66 -0.28 -11.04
CA HIS A 49 -7.91 -1.71 -10.83
C HIS A 49 -8.90 -2.02 -9.71
N GLY A 50 -9.26 -1.06 -8.85
CA GLY A 50 -10.29 -1.22 -7.85
C GLY A 50 -11.66 -1.42 -8.46
N ARG A 51 -12.46 -2.29 -7.83
CA ARG A 51 -13.83 -2.61 -8.29
C ARG A 51 -14.80 -2.45 -7.13
N SER A 52 -15.81 -1.61 -7.31
CA SER A 52 -16.93 -1.54 -6.36
C SER A 52 -17.83 -2.76 -6.51
N PHE A 53 -18.40 -3.20 -5.39
CA PHE A 53 -19.38 -4.28 -5.34
C PHE A 53 -20.27 -4.10 -4.11
N THR A 54 -21.43 -4.77 -4.11
CA THR A 54 -22.31 -4.85 -2.95
C THR A 54 -22.09 -6.17 -2.23
N ASP A 55 -21.87 -6.14 -0.91
CA ASP A 55 -21.69 -7.35 -0.11
C ASP A 55 -23.03 -8.06 0.19
N GLY A 56 -22.96 -9.20 0.90
CA GLY A 56 -24.14 -9.96 1.31
C GLY A 56 -25.07 -9.23 2.30
N TYR A 57 -24.65 -8.09 2.86
CA TYR A 57 -25.40 -7.25 3.79
C TYR A 57 -25.87 -5.95 3.13
N GLN A 58 -25.86 -5.86 1.80
CA GLN A 58 -26.26 -4.68 1.02
C GLN A 58 -25.38 -3.43 1.28
N LYS A 59 -24.14 -3.61 1.74
CA LYS A 59 -23.19 -2.51 1.91
C LYS A 59 -22.30 -2.37 0.68
N GLU A 60 -22.02 -1.13 0.29
CA GLU A 60 -21.05 -0.84 -0.76
C GLU A 60 -19.62 -1.08 -0.27
N CYS A 61 -18.88 -1.85 -1.05
CA CYS A 61 -17.52 -2.27 -0.78
C CYS A 61 -16.65 -2.08 -2.02
N VAL A 62 -15.34 -2.09 -1.81
CA VAL A 62 -14.31 -2.03 -2.85
C VAL A 62 -13.41 -3.26 -2.72
N ASN A 63 -13.14 -3.90 -3.84
CA ASN A 63 -12.19 -5.00 -3.96
C ASN A 63 -10.94 -4.48 -4.66
N LEU A 64 -9.82 -4.54 -3.95
CA LEU A 64 -8.49 -4.18 -4.45
C LEU A 64 -7.64 -5.44 -4.64
N ARG A 65 -6.91 -5.46 -5.74
CA ARG A 65 -5.89 -6.47 -6.05
C ARG A 65 -4.54 -5.81 -6.11
N MET A 66 -3.60 -6.28 -5.30
CA MET A 66 -2.26 -5.71 -5.16
C MET A 66 -1.19 -6.77 -5.36
N TYR A 67 -0.05 -6.35 -5.91
CA TYR A 67 1.17 -7.13 -5.82
C TYR A 67 1.72 -7.06 -4.39
N PRO A 68 2.54 -8.03 -3.95
CA PRO A 68 3.07 -8.04 -2.58
C PRO A 68 3.85 -6.76 -2.21
N ASN A 69 4.55 -6.16 -3.17
CA ASN A 69 5.24 -4.88 -2.98
C ASN A 69 4.26 -3.71 -2.79
N GLU A 70 3.19 -3.61 -3.58
CA GLU A 70 2.17 -2.57 -3.42
C GLU A 70 1.45 -2.68 -2.07
N ALA A 71 1.19 -3.91 -1.60
CA ALA A 71 0.64 -4.14 -0.28
C ALA A 71 1.61 -3.69 0.83
N ALA A 72 2.91 -3.98 0.67
CA ALA A 72 3.94 -3.53 1.61
C ALA A 72 4.07 -2.00 1.64
N ASP A 73 4.10 -1.36 0.47
CA ASP A 73 4.11 0.11 0.32
C ASP A 73 2.89 0.75 0.99
N THR A 74 1.70 0.17 0.78
CA THR A 74 0.45 0.64 1.40
C THR A 74 0.52 0.57 2.92
N ILE A 75 0.98 -0.56 3.48
CA ILE A 75 1.16 -0.70 4.92
C ILE A 75 2.18 0.32 5.44
N TRP A 76 3.27 0.52 4.72
CA TRP A 76 4.32 1.46 5.12
C TRP A 76 3.83 2.90 5.21
N LEU A 77 3.13 3.40 4.18
CA LEU A 77 2.55 4.75 4.18
C LEU A 77 1.47 4.92 5.27
N LEU A 78 0.64 3.89 5.50
CA LEU A 78 -0.32 3.91 6.60
C LEU A 78 0.36 3.98 7.97
N LEU A 79 1.49 3.28 8.16
CA LEU A 79 2.26 3.39 9.40
C LEU A 79 2.87 4.78 9.54
N LEU A 80 3.48 5.32 8.49
CA LEU A 80 4.06 6.66 8.50
C LEU A 80 3.05 7.75 8.88
N SER A 81 1.83 7.68 8.34
CA SER A 81 0.76 8.65 8.70
C SER A 81 0.36 8.59 10.17
N LEU A 82 0.48 7.43 10.83
CA LEU A 82 0.17 7.27 12.26
C LEU A 82 1.35 7.59 13.18
N SER A 83 2.56 7.30 12.72
CA SER A 83 3.74 7.19 13.58
C SER A 83 4.50 8.52 13.67
N GLY A 84 4.29 9.45 12.73
CA GLY A 84 5.17 10.62 12.59
C GLY A 84 6.56 10.22 12.09
N HIS A 85 7.47 11.20 11.99
CA HIS A 85 8.80 11.00 11.40
C HIS A 85 9.73 10.24 12.36
N TYR A 86 10.07 9.00 12.01
CA TYR A 86 11.11 8.21 12.68
C TYR A 86 12.37 8.14 11.81
N SER A 87 13.53 8.52 12.37
CA SER A 87 14.83 8.24 11.78
C SER A 87 15.41 6.95 12.35
N ALA A 88 16.05 6.14 11.51
CA ALA A 88 16.78 4.98 12.00
C ALA A 88 18.01 5.43 12.79
N ASP A 89 18.07 5.10 14.09
CA ASP A 89 19.21 5.44 14.95
C ASP A 89 20.45 4.56 14.69
N LYS A 90 20.26 3.44 13.99
CA LYS A 90 21.30 2.48 13.62
C LYS A 90 20.99 1.83 12.28
N ASN A 91 22.04 1.47 11.53
CA ASN A 91 21.94 0.65 10.32
C ASN A 91 21.69 -0.82 10.66
N TYR A 92 20.47 -1.17 11.09
CA TYR A 92 20.12 -2.55 11.46
C TYR A 92 20.35 -3.58 10.34
N HIS A 93 20.20 -3.16 9.08
CA HIS A 93 20.39 -4.05 7.92
C HIS A 93 21.86 -4.52 7.75
N ALA A 94 22.84 -3.80 8.31
CA ALA A 94 24.25 -4.16 8.21
C ALA A 94 24.59 -5.44 9.01
N ASP A 95 23.79 -5.75 10.03
CA ASP A 95 23.97 -6.95 10.87
C ASP A 95 23.24 -8.18 10.29
N LEU A 96 22.47 -8.01 9.21
CA LEU A 96 21.70 -9.11 8.60
C LEU A 96 22.62 -10.05 7.81
N GLN A 97 22.37 -11.36 7.95
CA GLN A 97 23.02 -12.33 7.09
C GLN A 97 22.50 -12.22 5.65
N PRO A 98 23.38 -12.30 4.63
CA PRO A 98 22.95 -12.24 3.25
C PRO A 98 22.03 -13.41 2.93
N TYR A 99 20.93 -13.11 2.23
CA TYR A 99 20.00 -14.13 1.78
C TYR A 99 20.71 -15.11 0.84
N ARG A 100 20.81 -16.37 1.25
CA ARG A 100 21.29 -17.47 0.39
C ARG A 100 20.06 -18.14 -0.21
N LYS A 101 19.78 -17.80 -1.48
CA LYS A 101 18.79 -18.54 -2.26
C LYS A 101 19.41 -19.91 -2.57
N ASN A 102 18.93 -20.97 -1.91
CA ASN A 102 19.33 -22.32 -2.29
C ASN A 102 18.83 -22.54 -3.71
N ASN A 103 19.74 -22.87 -4.62
CA ASN A 103 19.40 -23.24 -5.99
C ASN A 103 18.68 -24.59 -5.93
N GLU A 104 17.34 -24.55 -5.98
CA GLU A 104 16.51 -25.69 -6.38
C GLU A 104 16.30 -25.68 -7.89
#